data_AF-A0A1S4L7E6-F1
#
_entry.id   AF-A0A1S4L7E6-F1
#
_cell.length_a   1.000
_cell.length_b   1.000
_cell.length_c   1.000
_cell.angle_alpha   90.00
_cell.angle_beta   90.00
_cell.angle_gamma   90.00
#
_symmetry.space_group_name_H-M   'P 1'
#
loop_
_entity.id
_entity.type
_entity.pdbx_description
1 polymer ?
#
loop_
_entity_poly.entity_id
_entity_poly.type
_entity_poly.pdbx_seq_one_letter_code
_entity_poly.pdbx_strand_id
1 'polypeptide(L)'
;MLEPYRQEVIKAGEEYIGISKVLLEASHKICRLKECNMVNTIADSFLAYYADRNSTIPGAWSDVNAAVVNAGITRTSIQQGGQNKLVLSLH
;
A
#
# COMPACT_ATOMS: atom_id res chain seq x y z
N MET A 1 -5.23 -23.14 -20.89
CA MET A 1 -4.25 -22.09 -21.26
C MET A 1 -4.02 -21.08 -20.13
N LEU A 2 -5.03 -20.70 -19.32
CA LEU A 2 -4.85 -19.76 -18.19
C LEU A 2 -4.40 -20.41 -16.86
N GLU A 3 -4.53 -21.73 -16.75
CA GLU A 3 -4.27 -22.46 -15.52
C GLU A 3 -2.89 -22.23 -14.88
N PRO A 4 -1.75 -22.20 -15.61
CA PRO A 4 -0.46 -21.89 -14.98
C PRO A 4 -0.42 -20.49 -14.32
N TYR A 5 -1.02 -19.48 -14.94
CA TYR A 5 -1.09 -18.13 -14.38
C TYR A 5 -2.00 -18.06 -13.15
N ARG A 6 -3.09 -18.85 -13.13
CA ARG A 6 -3.97 -18.96 -11.95
C ARG A 6 -3.17 -19.41 -10.73
N GLN A 7 -2.31 -20.42 -10.89
CA GLN A 7 -1.54 -20.96 -9.77
C GLN A 7 -0.52 -19.95 -9.23
N GLU A 8 0.13 -19.19 -10.11
CA GLU A 8 1.04 -18.11 -9.69
C GLU A 8 0.32 -16.98 -8.95
N VAL A 9 -0.86 -16.57 -9.44
CA VAL A 9 -1.72 -15.55 -8.81
C VAL A 9 -2.18 -15.99 -7.42
N ILE A 10 -2.64 -17.23 -7.27
CA ILE A 10 -3.06 -17.77 -5.96
C ILE A 10 -1.87 -17.80 -5.00
N LYS A 11 -0.73 -18.31 -5.45
CA LYS A 11 0.48 -18.39 -4.62
C LYS A 11 0.93 -17.01 -4.14
N ALA A 12 0.93 -16.02 -5.03
CA ALA A 12 1.24 -14.64 -4.66
C ALA A 12 0.22 -14.05 -3.68
N GLY A 13 -1.06 -14.41 -3.80
CA GLY A 13 -2.11 -13.94 -2.91
C GLY A 13 -2.15 -14.60 -1.53
N GLU A 14 -1.43 -15.71 -1.35
CA GLU A 14 -1.28 -16.40 -0.06
C GLU A 14 0.05 -16.05 0.63
N GLU A 15 0.99 -15.43 -0.09
CA GLU A 15 2.30 -15.08 0.42
C GLU A 15 2.21 -13.96 1.47
N TYR A 16 2.79 -14.22 2.64
CA TYR A 16 2.88 -13.25 3.73
C TYR A 16 3.87 -12.13 3.39
N ILE A 17 3.37 -10.90 3.30
CA ILE A 17 4.20 -9.72 3.04
C ILE A 17 4.48 -8.87 4.30
N GLY A 18 3.70 -9.05 5.37
CA GLY A 18 3.90 -8.30 6.61
C GLY A 18 2.69 -8.26 7.56
N ILE A 19 2.81 -7.43 8.59
CA ILE A 19 1.73 -7.14 9.55
C ILE A 19 1.60 -5.64 9.77
N SER A 20 0.38 -5.19 10.05
CA SER A 20 0.14 -3.89 10.69
C SER A 20 -0.14 -4.11 12.17
N LYS A 21 0.50 -3.34 13.06
CA LYS A 21 0.20 -3.37 14.50
C LYS A 21 -0.99 -2.49 14.89
N VAL A 22 -1.56 -1.77 13.93
CA VAL A 22 -2.72 -0.87 14.10
C VAL A 22 -3.77 -1.16 13.03
N LEU A 23 -5.01 -0.78 13.27
CA LEU A 23 -6.05 -0.83 12.25
C LEU A 23 -5.67 0.15 11.14
N LEU A 24 -5.52 -0.33 9.91
CA LEU A 24 -5.43 0.54 8.74
C LEU A 24 -6.86 0.85 8.27
N GLU A 25 -7.34 2.04 8.60
CA GLU A 25 -8.74 2.41 8.46
C GLU A 25 -9.02 3.02 7.08
N ALA A 26 -9.98 2.42 6.38
CA ALA A 26 -10.48 2.89 5.08
C ALA A 26 -12.01 2.75 4.93
N SER A 27 -12.71 2.41 6.01
CA SER A 27 -14.15 2.23 6.03
C SER A 27 -14.92 3.56 6.02
N HIS A 28 -16.23 3.49 5.75
CA HIS A 28 -17.19 4.58 5.96
C HIS A 28 -16.82 5.97 5.38
N LYS A 29 -16.14 5.99 4.22
CA LYS A 29 -15.70 7.24 3.55
C LYS A 29 -14.71 8.07 4.38
N ILE A 30 -14.10 7.53 5.44
CA ILE A 30 -13.22 8.27 6.35
C ILE A 30 -12.10 8.97 5.56
N CYS A 31 -11.37 8.21 4.74
CA CYS A 31 -10.31 8.77 3.90
C CYS A 31 -10.78 9.84 2.89
N ARG A 32 -12.07 9.88 2.54
CA ARG A 32 -12.63 10.86 1.58
C ARG A 32 -13.06 12.16 2.27
N LEU A 33 -13.25 12.14 3.58
CA LEU A 33 -13.76 13.27 4.36
C LEU A 33 -12.68 13.90 5.26
N LYS A 34 -11.70 13.11 5.66
CA LYS A 34 -10.58 13.52 6.49
C LYS A 34 -9.36 12.62 6.25
N GLU A 35 -8.25 13.00 6.85
CA GLU A 35 -7.04 12.18 6.87
C GLU A 35 -7.31 10.79 7.48
N CYS A 36 -6.67 9.76 6.92
CA CYS A 36 -6.75 8.39 7.41
C CYS A 36 -5.39 7.70 7.27
N ASN A 37 -5.07 6.81 8.22
CA ASN A 37 -3.77 6.17 8.25
C ASN A 37 -3.54 5.16 7.12
N MET A 38 -4.60 4.60 6.52
CA MET A 38 -4.48 3.75 5.33
C MET A 38 -3.86 4.52 4.17
N VAL A 39 -4.36 5.73 3.87
CA VAL A 39 -3.85 6.53 2.76
C VAL A 39 -2.47 7.10 3.09
N ASN A 40 -2.20 7.44 4.35
CA ASN A 40 -0.84 7.82 4.77
C ASN A 40 0.15 6.69 4.46
N THR A 41 -0.19 5.45 4.85
CA THR A 41 0.65 4.27 4.56
C THR A 41 0.89 4.09 3.06
N ILE A 42 -0.14 4.25 2.22
CA ILE A 42 -0.01 4.17 0.76
C ILE A 42 0.86 5.30 0.21
N ALA A 43 0.60 6.54 0.61
CA ALA A 43 1.37 7.70 0.15
C ALA A 43 2.85 7.58 0.56
N ASP A 44 3.13 7.18 1.79
CA ASP A 44 4.48 6.95 2.30
C ASP A 44 5.20 5.85 1.52
N SER A 45 4.50 4.75 1.16
CA SER A 45 5.09 3.68 0.35
C SER A 45 5.46 4.14 -1.07
N PHE A 46 4.63 4.98 -1.71
CA PHE A 46 4.98 5.58 -2.98
C PHE A 46 6.15 6.55 -2.84
N LEU A 47 6.11 7.41 -1.81
CA LEU A 47 7.19 8.35 -1.56
C LEU A 47 8.52 7.63 -1.34
N ALA A 48 8.56 6.61 -0.48
CA ALA A 48 9.75 5.81 -0.23
C ALA A 48 10.29 5.19 -1.53
N TYR A 49 9.43 4.55 -2.33
CA TYR A 49 9.85 3.91 -3.57
C TYR A 49 10.47 4.88 -4.59
N TYR A 50 9.92 6.08 -4.73
CA TYR A 50 10.45 7.06 -5.67
C TYR A 50 11.62 7.87 -5.10
N ALA A 51 11.62 8.10 -3.78
CA ALA A 51 12.67 8.87 -3.11
C ALA A 51 13.98 8.08 -2.95
N ASP A 52 13.92 6.76 -2.88
CA ASP A 52 15.09 5.88 -2.84
C ASP A 52 15.82 5.76 -4.19
N ARG A 53 15.31 6.42 -5.25
CA ARG A 53 15.97 6.45 -6.56
C ARG A 53 17.08 7.49 -6.59
N ASN A 54 18.10 7.23 -7.40
CA ASN A 54 19.19 8.19 -7.62
C ASN A 54 18.64 9.53 -8.09
N SER A 55 18.98 10.60 -7.36
CA SER A 55 18.62 11.96 -7.77
C SER A 55 19.39 12.36 -9.02
N THR A 56 18.70 13.04 -9.93
CA THR A 56 19.26 13.68 -11.11
C THR A 56 19.71 15.12 -10.83
N ILE A 57 19.38 15.67 -9.65
CA ILE A 57 19.65 17.04 -9.26
C ILE A 57 20.89 17.08 -8.35
N PRO A 58 21.99 17.76 -8.76
CA PRO A 58 23.20 17.84 -7.96
C PRO A 58 22.95 18.41 -6.56
N GLY A 59 23.33 17.67 -5.52
CA GLY A 59 23.19 18.06 -4.11
C GLY A 59 21.79 17.88 -3.52
N ALA A 60 20.79 17.44 -4.30
CA ALA A 60 19.50 17.06 -3.75
C ALA A 60 19.54 15.64 -3.16
N TRP A 61 18.69 15.41 -2.15
CA TRP A 61 18.54 14.09 -1.55
C TRP A 61 17.72 13.12 -2.41
N SER A 62 16.79 13.66 -3.21
CA SER A 62 15.86 12.93 -4.09
C SER A 62 15.24 13.90 -5.11
N ASP A 63 14.78 13.37 -6.24
CA ASP A 63 14.01 14.12 -7.26
C ASP A 63 12.54 14.34 -6.85
N VAL A 64 12.08 13.64 -5.81
CA VAL A 64 10.73 13.76 -5.25
C VAL A 64 10.78 14.02 -3.75
N ASN A 65 9.81 14.77 -3.23
CA ASN A 65 9.69 15.08 -1.80
C ASN A 65 8.27 14.93 -1.23
N ALA A 66 7.30 14.55 -2.07
CA ALA A 66 5.91 14.38 -1.67
C ALA A 66 5.22 13.35 -2.57
N ALA A 67 4.21 12.68 -2.01
CA ALA A 67 3.26 11.85 -2.74
C ALA A 67 1.85 12.31 -2.44
N VAL A 68 0.99 12.35 -3.47
CA VAL A 68 -0.43 12.68 -3.33
C VAL A 68 -1.25 11.53 -3.86
N VAL A 69 -2.16 11.03 -3.02
CA VAL A 69 -2.98 9.86 -3.34
C VAL A 69 -4.45 10.20 -3.16
N ASN A 70 -5.26 9.90 -4.17
CA ASN A 70 -6.71 10.11 -4.07
C ASN A 70 -7.34 9.08 -3.11
N ALA A 71 -8.18 9.55 -2.20
CA ALA A 71 -8.90 8.71 -1.24
C ALA A 71 -9.79 7.62 -1.87
N GLY A 72 -10.15 7.77 -3.14
CA GLY A 72 -10.83 6.78 -3.96
C GLY A 72 -10.00 5.52 -4.22
N ILE A 73 -8.70 5.47 -3.89
CA ILE A 73 -7.89 4.24 -4.01
C ILE A 73 -8.28 3.19 -2.95
N THR A 74 -8.70 3.65 -1.76
CA THR A 74 -9.00 2.74 -0.66
C THR A 74 -10.40 2.16 -0.79
N ARG A 75 -10.52 0.85 -0.62
CA ARG A 75 -11.78 0.09 -0.75
C ARG A 75 -12.19 -0.63 0.54
N THR A 76 -11.24 -1.04 1.36
CA THR A 76 -11.48 -1.79 2.59
C THR A 76 -10.40 -1.53 3.64
N SER A 77 -10.75 -1.69 4.91
CA SER A 77 -9.81 -1.58 6.04
C SER A 77 -9.03 -2.89 6.24
N ILE A 78 -7.85 -2.80 6.84
CA ILE A 78 -7.04 -3.96 7.26
C ILE A 78 -6.91 -3.96 8.78
N GLN A 79 -7.37 -5.04 9.41
CA GLN A 79 -7.37 -5.19 10.87
C GLN A 79 -5.95 -5.31 11.43
N GLN A 80 -5.76 -4.83 12.65
CA GLN A 80 -4.50 -4.92 13.38
C GLN A 80 -4.08 -6.37 13.69
N GLY A 81 -2.78 -6.57 13.82
CA GLY A 81 -2.12 -7.87 13.86
C GLY A 81 -2.48 -8.74 15.07
N GLY A 82 -2.83 -9.99 14.73
CA GLY A 82 -3.13 -11.13 15.59
C GLY A 82 -3.75 -12.28 14.78
N GLN A 83 -4.59 -11.96 13.77
CA GLN A 83 -5.22 -12.96 12.88
C GLN A 83 -5.16 -12.61 11.37
N ASN A 84 -4.79 -11.37 10.99
CA ASN A 84 -4.78 -10.94 9.58
C ASN A 84 -3.35 -10.62 9.11
N LYS A 85 -2.85 -11.45 8.21
CA LYS A 85 -1.61 -11.25 7.46
C LYS A 85 -1.85 -10.25 6.34
N LEU A 86 -0.92 -9.33 6.10
CA LEU A 86 -0.89 -8.60 4.84
C LEU A 86 -0.47 -9.61 3.76
N VAL A 87 -1.28 -9.71 2.71
CA VAL A 87 -1.08 -10.56 1.52
C VAL A 87 -1.58 -9.81 0.29
N LEU A 88 -1.10 -10.19 -0.90
CA LEU A 88 -1.51 -9.56 -2.15
C LEU A 88 -2.86 -10.13 -2.63
N SER A 89 -3.98 -9.55 -2.20
CA SER A 89 -5.29 -10.04 -2.65
C SER A 89 -5.56 -9.71 -4.13
N LEU A 90 -5.56 -10.74 -4.98
CA LEU A 90 -5.91 -10.67 -6.40
C LEU A 90 -7.33 -11.26 -6.58
N HIS A 91 -8.34 -10.40 -6.73
CA HIS A 91 -9.73 -10.79 -7.01
C HIS A 91 -10.01 -10.77 -8.52
#